data_AF-C3Z5S1-F1
#
_entry.id   AF-C3Z5S1-F1
#
_cell.length_a   1.000
_cell.length_b   1.000
_cell.length_c   1.000
_cell.angle_alpha   90.00
_cell.angle_beta   90.00
_cell.angle_gamma   90.00
#
_symmetry.space_group_name_H-M   'P 1'
#
loop_
_entity.id
_entity.type
_entity.pdbx_description
1 polymer ?
#
loop_
_entity_poly.entity_id
_entity_poly.type
_entity_poly.pdbx_seq_one_letter_code
_entity_poly.pdbx_strand_id
1 'polypeptide(L)'
;MFSSSWEARQPHLRDVIKEVISCDVTKPEPFARRQYQEFDVVTTTLCLEAACPDRESYSAPVRNITRLLKPGGTFVLAGVTNQTFYTVGGYKFFTLPIDSSFMREVFEKAGY
;
A
#
# COMPACT_ATOMS: atom_id res chain seq x y z
N MET A 1 22.37 21.92 -8.96
CA MET A 1 22.64 20.61 -8.32
C MET A 1 21.91 20.59 -7.00
N PHE A 2 20.78 19.90 -6.90
CA PHE A 2 20.14 19.69 -5.60
C PHE A 2 21.03 18.78 -4.77
N SER A 3 21.47 19.24 -3.60
CA SER A 3 22.20 18.41 -2.64
C SER A 3 21.35 17.17 -2.34
N SER A 4 21.83 15.99 -2.72
CA SER A 4 21.18 14.69 -2.50
C SER A 4 21.27 14.22 -1.04
N SER A 5 21.62 15.12 -0.11
CA SER A 5 21.77 14.85 1.31
C SER A 5 20.41 14.63 1.99
N TRP A 6 20.37 13.77 3.00
CA TRP A 6 19.12 13.44 3.70
C TRP A 6 18.61 14.63 4.53
N GLU A 7 19.52 15.51 4.94
CA GLU A 7 19.29 16.74 5.68
C GLU A 7 18.41 17.72 4.89
N ALA A 8 18.58 17.79 3.56
CA ALA A 8 17.73 18.61 2.69
C ALA A 8 16.37 17.95 2.40
N ARG A 9 16.30 16.61 2.39
CA ARG A 9 15.07 15.86 2.09
C ARG A 9 14.10 15.81 3.26
N GLN A 10 14.58 15.74 4.49
CA GLN A 10 13.73 15.65 5.68
C GLN A 10 12.76 16.84 5.84
N PRO A 11 13.18 18.12 5.81
CA PRO A 11 12.26 19.24 5.98
C PRO A 11 11.29 19.34 4.81
N HIS A 12 11.75 19.08 3.58
CA HIS A 12 10.88 19.03 2.41
C HIS A 12 9.80 17.95 2.55
N LEU A 13 10.16 16.74 3.01
CA LEU A 13 9.20 15.66 3.24
C LEU A 13 8.13 16.06 4.26
N ARG A 14 8.52 16.72 5.36
CA ARG A 14 7.58 17.21 6.37
C ARG A 14 6.62 18.26 5.80
N ASP A 15 7.10 19.13 4.92
CA ASP A 15 6.29 20.18 4.30
C ASP A 15 5.27 19.63 3.28
N VAL A 16 5.65 18.59 2.51
CA VAL A 16 4.75 18.00 1.49
C VAL A 16 3.69 17.07 2.08
N ILE A 17 3.91 16.47 3.26
CA ILE A 17 2.89 15.68 3.96
C ILE A 17 1.78 16.61 4.44
N LYS A 18 0.60 16.51 3.82
CA LYS A 18 -0.52 17.40 4.14
C LYS A 18 -1.38 16.89 5.28
N GLU A 19 -1.51 15.57 5.42
CA GLU A 19 -2.37 14.96 6.44
C GLU A 19 -1.84 13.59 6.88
N VAL A 20 -2.17 13.22 8.12
CA VAL A 20 -2.01 11.86 8.66
C VAL A 20 -3.38 11.38 9.09
N ILE A 21 -3.82 10.26 8.53
CA ILE A 21 -5.18 9.76 8.72
C ILE A 21 -5.17 8.28 9.09
N SER A 22 -6.23 7.84 9.75
CA SER A 22 -6.54 6.43 9.90
C SER A 22 -7.02 5.84 8.58
N CYS A 23 -6.55 4.64 8.24
CA CYS A 23 -7.06 3.88 7.10
C CYS A 23 -7.23 2.39 7.45
N ASP A 24 -8.16 1.73 6.77
CA ASP A 24 -8.35 0.27 6.83
C ASP A 24 -8.57 -0.27 5.42
N VAL A 25 -7.53 -0.83 4.84
CA VAL A 25 -7.52 -1.36 3.46
C VAL A 25 -8.48 -2.53 3.25
N THR A 26 -8.93 -3.18 4.33
CA THR A 26 -9.90 -4.29 4.27
C THR A 26 -11.34 -3.81 4.06
N LYS A 27 -11.60 -2.51 4.24
CA LYS A 27 -12.91 -1.89 4.03
C LYS A 27 -13.07 -1.40 2.59
N PRO A 28 -14.30 -1.44 2.03
CA PRO A 28 -14.58 -0.88 0.69
C PRO A 28 -14.22 0.60 0.55
N GLU A 29 -14.27 1.35 1.66
CA GLU A 29 -13.84 2.75 1.76
C GLU A 29 -12.65 2.84 2.74
N PRO A 30 -11.40 2.79 2.25
CA PRO A 30 -10.22 2.69 3.11
C PRO A 30 -10.01 3.88 4.04
N PHE A 31 -10.53 5.07 3.70
CA PHE A 31 -10.25 6.32 4.43
C PHE A 31 -11.42 6.86 5.26
N ALA A 32 -12.41 6.01 5.59
CA ALA A 32 -13.57 6.27 6.46
C ALA A 32 -14.02 7.75 6.63
N ARG A 33 -15.23 8.08 6.15
CA ARG A 33 -15.89 9.40 6.34
C ARG A 33 -15.22 10.61 5.68
N ARG A 34 -14.05 10.47 5.05
CA ARG A 34 -13.43 11.51 4.23
C ARG A 34 -13.53 11.14 2.76
N GLN A 35 -14.18 12.00 1.98
CA GLN A 35 -14.16 11.92 0.53
C GLN A 35 -12.95 12.69 0.04
N TYR A 36 -11.95 11.96 -0.45
CA TYR A 36 -10.82 12.56 -1.17
C TYR A 36 -11.14 12.60 -2.65
N GLN A 37 -10.55 13.58 -3.35
CA GLN A 37 -10.39 13.45 -4.79
C GLN A 37 -9.50 12.25 -5.08
N GLU A 38 -9.67 11.67 -6.26
CA GLU A 38 -8.79 10.62 -6.75
C GLU A 38 -7.33 11.08 -6.78
N PHE A 39 -6.41 10.15 -6.51
CA PHE A 39 -4.98 10.39 -6.43
C PHE A 39 -4.28 10.08 -7.76
N ASP A 40 -3.24 10.84 -8.09
CA ASP A 40 -2.39 10.54 -9.24
C ASP A 40 -1.55 9.28 -9.01
N VAL A 41 -1.10 9.08 -7.75
CA VAL A 41 -0.31 7.93 -7.32
C VAL A 41 -0.77 7.49 -5.94
N VAL A 42 -0.95 6.18 -5.75
CA VAL A 42 -1.10 5.56 -4.44
C VAL A 42 0.02 4.56 -4.25
N THR A 43 0.63 4.56 -3.06
CA THR A 43 1.66 3.59 -2.71
C THR A 43 1.33 2.86 -1.42
N THR A 44 1.69 1.58 -1.37
CA THR A 44 1.65 0.77 -0.16
C THR A 44 2.94 -0.04 -0.06
N THR A 45 3.47 -0.20 1.14
CA THR A 45 4.74 -0.88 1.40
C THR A 45 4.60 -1.77 2.62
N LEU A 46 4.84 -3.07 2.45
CA LEU A 46 4.81 -4.08 3.51
C LEU A 46 3.49 -4.14 4.31
N CYS A 47 2.36 -3.86 3.66
CA CYS A 47 1.07 -3.64 4.35
C CYS A 47 0.03 -4.69 3.99
N LEU A 48 -0.24 -4.93 2.69
CA LEU A 48 -1.36 -5.78 2.29
C LEU A 48 -1.15 -7.22 2.73
N GLU A 49 0.07 -7.73 2.65
CA GLU A 49 0.43 -9.06 3.09
C GLU A 49 0.34 -9.23 4.61
N ALA A 50 0.45 -8.15 5.39
CA ALA A 50 0.22 -8.17 6.83
C ALA A 50 -1.27 -8.02 7.18
N ALA A 51 -2.05 -7.33 6.35
CA ALA A 51 -3.46 -7.03 6.60
C ALA A 51 -4.43 -8.13 6.11
N CYS A 52 -4.06 -8.91 5.09
CA CYS A 52 -4.93 -9.92 4.49
C CYS A 52 -4.61 -11.32 5.02
N PRO A 53 -5.60 -12.08 5.55
CA PRO A 53 -5.36 -13.40 6.11
C PRO A 53 -5.05 -14.48 5.07
N ASP A 54 -5.47 -14.29 3.81
CA ASP A 54 -5.38 -15.29 2.76
C ASP A 54 -5.33 -14.67 1.35
N ARG A 55 -5.05 -15.49 0.34
CA ARG A 55 -4.96 -15.06 -1.06
C ARG A 55 -6.31 -14.64 -1.65
N GLU A 56 -7.41 -15.21 -1.16
CA GLU A 56 -8.76 -14.90 -1.64
C GLU A 56 -9.18 -13.48 -1.26
N SER A 57 -8.89 -13.07 -0.02
CA SER A 57 -9.16 -11.74 0.52
C SER A 57 -8.24 -10.66 -0.04
N TYR A 58 -7.02 -10.99 -0.45
CA TYR A 58 -6.00 -10.03 -0.90
C TYR A 58 -6.42 -9.17 -2.11
N SER A 59 -7.23 -9.73 -3.01
CA SER A 59 -7.68 -9.01 -4.21
C SER A 59 -8.59 -7.83 -3.88
N ALA A 60 -9.31 -7.86 -2.75
CA ALA A 60 -10.25 -6.82 -2.39
C ALA A 60 -9.56 -5.49 -2.02
N PRO A 61 -8.57 -5.46 -1.11
CA PRO A 61 -7.77 -4.25 -0.84
C PRO A 61 -7.10 -3.65 -2.07
N VAL A 62 -6.57 -4.47 -2.98
CA VAL A 62 -5.97 -4.00 -4.24
C VAL A 62 -7.00 -3.22 -5.05
N ARG A 63 -8.19 -3.78 -5.26
CA ARG A 63 -9.28 -3.10 -5.97
C ARG A 63 -9.76 -1.84 -5.24
N ASN A 64 -9.86 -1.88 -3.90
CA ASN A 64 -10.25 -0.72 -3.11
C ASN A 64 -9.24 0.42 -3.30
N ILE A 65 -7.94 0.11 -3.35
CA ILE A 65 -6.87 1.07 -3.64
C ILE A 65 -6.93 1.56 -5.08
N THR A 66 -7.17 0.68 -6.06
CA THR A 66 -7.33 1.08 -7.47
C THR A 66 -8.42 2.12 -7.66
N ARG A 67 -9.53 2.01 -6.92
CA ARG A 67 -10.64 2.99 -6.95
C ARG A 67 -10.28 4.35 -6.36
N LEU A 68 -9.15 4.47 -5.65
CA LEU A 68 -8.65 5.75 -5.18
C LEU A 68 -7.85 6.49 -6.26
N LEU A 69 -7.47 5.83 -7.35
CA LEU A 69 -6.67 6.42 -8.41
C LEU A 69 -7.53 7.11 -9.45
N LYS A 70 -6.99 8.19 -10.02
CA LYS A 70 -7.54 8.77 -11.25
C LYS A 70 -7.44 7.76 -12.39
N PRO A 71 -8.29 7.87 -13.44
CA PRO A 71 -8.05 7.15 -14.69
C PRO A 71 -6.62 7.41 -15.21
N GLY A 72 -5.84 6.33 -15.40
CA GLY A 72 -4.43 6.42 -15.79
C GLY A 72 -3.44 6.70 -14.64
N GLY A 73 -3.91 6.75 -13.39
CA GLY A 73 -3.07 6.88 -12.20
C GLY A 73 -2.20 5.64 -11.93
N THR A 74 -1.19 5.79 -11.08
CA THR A 74 -0.20 4.74 -10.80
C THR A 74 -0.39 4.11 -9.41
N PHE A 75 -0.46 2.77 -9.36
CA PHE A 75 -0.36 2.02 -8.11
C PHE A 75 1.07 1.46 -7.94
N VAL A 76 1.79 1.89 -6.90
CA VAL A 76 3.11 1.35 -6.53
C VAL A 76 3.01 0.49 -5.27
N LEU A 77 3.23 -0.81 -5.39
CA LEU A 77 3.25 -1.76 -4.27
C LEU A 77 4.65 -2.34 -4.07
N ALA A 78 5.12 -2.35 -2.83
CA ALA A 78 6.34 -3.04 -2.42
C ALA A 78 6.01 -4.05 -1.30
N GLY A 79 6.44 -5.30 -1.48
CA GLY A 79 6.20 -6.41 -0.55
C GLY A 79 7.36 -7.39 -0.52
N VAL A 80 7.39 -8.30 0.47
CA VAL A 80 8.41 -9.36 0.56
C VAL A 80 7.81 -10.69 0.10
N THR A 81 8.47 -11.35 -0.86
CA THR A 81 8.00 -12.65 -1.36
C THR A 81 8.26 -13.79 -0.38
N ASN A 82 7.34 -14.74 -0.32
CA ASN A 82 7.41 -15.96 0.50
C ASN A 82 7.58 -15.75 2.02
N GLN A 83 7.48 -14.52 2.51
CA GLN A 83 7.51 -14.25 3.94
C GLN A 83 6.23 -14.77 4.60
N THR A 84 6.37 -15.48 5.72
CA THR A 84 5.24 -16.01 6.51
C THR A 84 5.00 -15.22 7.80
N PHE A 85 5.99 -14.44 8.23
CA PHE A 85 5.92 -13.56 9.40
C PHE A 85 7.07 -12.55 9.41
N TYR A 86 6.94 -11.54 10.27
CA TYR A 86 8.05 -10.69 10.69
C TYR A 86 8.03 -10.53 12.21
N THR A 87 9.08 -9.93 12.79
CA THR A 87 9.16 -9.70 14.24
C THR A 87 9.39 -8.23 14.56
N VAL A 88 8.74 -7.75 15.62
CA VAL A 88 8.95 -6.40 16.17
C VAL A 88 8.99 -6.52 17.68
N GLY A 89 10.10 -6.13 18.31
CA GLY A 89 10.25 -6.18 19.76
C GLY A 89 10.02 -7.57 20.37
N GLY A 90 10.37 -8.65 19.65
CA GLY A 90 10.17 -10.04 20.09
C GLY A 90 8.78 -10.62 19.80
N TYR A 91 7.82 -9.80 19.35
CA TYR A 91 6.50 -10.27 18.93
C TYR A 91 6.52 -10.71 17.47
N LYS A 92 5.83 -11.81 17.17
CA LYS A 92 5.67 -12.35 15.83
C LYS A 92 4.37 -11.85 15.21
N PHE A 93 4.47 -11.24 14.04
CA PHE A 93 3.33 -10.76 13.26
C PHE A 93 3.20 -11.60 11.99
N PHE A 94 1.97 -11.96 11.65
CA PHE A 94 1.67 -12.73 10.44
C PHE A 94 2.04 -11.95 9.17
N THR A 95 2.43 -12.70 8.13
CA THR A 95 2.51 -12.21 6.76
C THR A 95 1.99 -13.30 5.83
N LEU A 96 1.10 -12.93 4.92
CA LEU A 96 0.64 -13.78 3.84
C LEU A 96 1.79 -14.04 2.86
N PRO A 97 2.16 -15.31 2.60
CA PRO A 97 3.16 -15.62 1.60
C PRO A 97 2.67 -15.29 0.19
N ILE A 98 3.21 -14.20 -0.37
CA ILE A 98 2.96 -13.76 -1.74
C ILE A 98 4.16 -14.09 -2.64
N ASP A 99 3.91 -14.24 -3.94
CA ASP A 99 4.92 -14.47 -4.96
C ASP A 99 4.59 -13.66 -6.23
N SER A 100 5.54 -13.57 -7.15
CA SER A 100 5.37 -12.76 -8.37
C SER A 100 4.24 -13.24 -9.28
N SER A 101 3.95 -14.54 -9.31
CA SER A 101 2.83 -15.10 -10.08
C SER A 101 1.48 -14.68 -9.51
N PHE A 102 1.31 -14.82 -8.20
CA PHE A 102 0.12 -14.40 -7.49
C PHE A 102 -0.11 -12.89 -7.63
N MET A 103 0.95 -12.10 -7.42
CA MET A 103 0.84 -10.65 -7.55
C MET A 103 0.48 -10.24 -8.97
N ARG A 104 1.06 -10.87 -10.00
CA ARG A 104 0.68 -10.62 -11.39
C ARG A 104 -0.82 -10.85 -11.62
N GLU A 105 -1.33 -12.01 -11.20
CA GLU A 105 -2.77 -12.34 -11.32
C GLU A 105 -3.66 -11.31 -10.61
N VAL A 106 -3.28 -10.91 -9.40
CA VAL A 106 -4.01 -9.92 -8.60
C VAL A 106 -4.06 -8.55 -9.31
N PHE A 107 -2.94 -8.11 -9.88
CA PHE A 107 -2.86 -6.83 -10.59
C PHE A 107 -3.60 -6.86 -11.94
N GLU A 108 -3.47 -7.95 -12.71
CA GLU A 108 -4.22 -8.14 -13.96
C GLU A 108 -5.73 -8.10 -13.71
N LYS A 109 -6.21 -8.80 -12.66
CA LYS A 109 -7.62 -8.76 -12.25
C LYS A 109 -8.09 -7.38 -11.78
N ALA A 110 -7.18 -6.53 -11.33
CA ALA A 110 -7.46 -5.16 -10.93
C ALA A 110 -7.36 -4.16 -12.10
N GLY A 111 -6.98 -4.60 -13.30
CA GLY A 111 -6.95 -3.79 -14.52
C GLY A 111 -5.60 -3.14 -14.84
N TYR A 112 -4.49 -3.71 -14.35
CA TYR A 112 -3.13 -3.28 -14.66
C TYR A 112 -2.41 -4.21 -15.63
#